data_AF-A0A9D4WIV9-F1
#
_entry.id   AF-A0A9D4WIV9-F1
#
_cell.length_a   1.000
_cell.length_b   1.000
_cell.length_c   1.000
_cell.angle_alpha   90.00
_cell.angle_beta   90.00
_cell.angle_gamma   90.00
#
_symmetry.space_group_name_H-M   'P 1'
#
loop_
_entity.id
_entity.type
_entity.pdbx_description
1 polymer ?
#
loop_
_entity_poly.entity_id
_entity_poly.type
_entity_poly.pdbx_seq_one_letter_code
_entity_poly.pdbx_strand_id
1 'polypeptide(L)'
;RQADVNSLMLLLALLCHLLPLLFTYSAASAELTVEPSLYLSRASSIVMLVAYFAYLIFQLWTHRQLFEAEDEGEGENNEAEEEAVIGFWSGFAWLAGMTVFIALLSEYVVDTIEDASDSWGLSVSFLSIILLPIVGNAAEHAGAIIFAFKNKLDISLGVALGSSTQIAYFLIFN
;
A
#
# COMPACT_ATOMS: atom_id res chain seq x y z
N ARG A 1 -2.91 -10.36 -19.23
CA ARG A 1 -3.48 -9.06 -19.68
C ARG A 1 -3.66 -8.08 -18.52
N GLN A 2 -4.44 -8.41 -17.48
CA GLN A 2 -4.59 -7.58 -16.25
C GLN A 2 -3.27 -7.43 -15.48
N ALA A 3 -2.60 -8.56 -15.20
CA ALA A 3 -1.29 -8.60 -14.57
C ALA A 3 -0.23 -7.78 -15.34
N ASP A 4 -0.32 -7.75 -16.68
CA ASP A 4 0.59 -6.97 -17.52
C ASP A 4 0.35 -5.46 -17.35
N VAL A 5 -0.90 -5.02 -17.28
CA VAL A 5 -1.26 -3.60 -17.06
C VAL A 5 -0.85 -3.14 -15.66
N ASN A 6 -1.09 -3.96 -14.63
CA ASN A 6 -0.67 -3.65 -13.26
C ASN A 6 0.87 -3.68 -13.13
N SER A 7 1.56 -4.60 -13.80
CA SER A 7 3.02 -4.61 -13.85
C SER A 7 3.58 -3.38 -14.57
N LEU A 8 2.94 -2.90 -15.63
CA LEU A 8 3.32 -1.68 -16.35
C LEU A 8 3.06 -0.41 -15.53
N MET A 9 1.96 -0.37 -14.78
CA MET A 9 1.65 0.70 -13.82
C MET A 9 2.69 0.75 -12.70
N LEU A 10 3.04 -0.40 -12.10
CA LEU A 10 4.10 -0.49 -11.09
C LEU A 10 5.47 -0.10 -11.66
N LEU A 11 5.79 -0.49 -12.90
CA LEU A 11 7.02 -0.07 -13.58
C LEU A 11 7.06 1.45 -13.77
N LEU A 12 5.96 2.05 -14.21
CA LEU A 12 5.84 3.49 -14.38
C LEU A 12 5.99 4.20 -13.03
N ALA A 13 5.39 3.67 -11.96
CA ALA A 13 5.58 4.14 -10.59
C ALA A 13 7.07 4.15 -10.23
N LEU A 14 7.75 3.02 -10.45
CA LEU A 14 9.15 2.82 -10.09
C LEU A 14 10.07 3.78 -10.85
N LEU A 15 9.79 4.01 -12.15
CA LEU A 15 10.50 5.01 -12.96
C LEU A 15 10.26 6.44 -12.49
N CYS A 16 9.04 6.79 -12.07
CA CYS A 16 8.74 8.09 -11.46
C CYS A 16 9.48 8.31 -10.12
N HIS A 17 9.67 7.26 -9.32
CA HIS A 17 10.42 7.31 -8.05
C HIS A 17 11.93 7.36 -8.23
N LEU A 18 12.46 6.77 -9.31
CA LEU A 18 13.89 6.73 -9.60
C LEU A 18 14.49 8.12 -9.80
N LEU A 19 13.74 9.05 -10.40
CA LEU A 19 14.25 10.40 -10.71
C LEU A 19 14.54 11.24 -9.45
N PRO A 20 13.63 11.34 -8.45
CA PRO A 20 13.93 11.98 -7.16
C PRO A 20 15.01 11.25 -6.35
N LEU A 21 15.04 9.92 -6.37
CA LEU A 21 16.04 9.12 -5.64
C LEU A 21 17.45 9.34 -6.20
N LEU A 22 17.60 9.36 -7.52
CA LEU A 22 18.88 9.63 -8.16
C LEU A 22 19.36 11.06 -7.91
N PHE A 23 18.45 12.03 -7.90
CA PHE A 23 18.79 13.42 -7.60
C PHE A 23 19.25 13.59 -6.15
N THR A 24 18.57 12.98 -5.18
CA THR A 24 18.98 13.04 -3.76
C THR A 24 20.32 12.32 -3.53
N TYR A 25 20.55 11.18 -4.19
CA TYR A 25 21.84 10.48 -4.14
C TYR A 25 22.97 11.29 -4.79
N SER A 26 22.74 11.91 -5.96
CA SER A 26 23.77 12.73 -6.62
C SER A 26 24.01 14.05 -5.89
N ALA A 27 22.97 14.63 -5.29
CA ALA A 27 23.08 15.84 -4.48
C ALA A 27 23.76 15.56 -3.13
N ALA A 28 23.61 14.36 -2.55
CA ALA A 28 24.33 13.98 -1.33
C ALA A 28 25.86 13.90 -1.54
N SER A 29 26.31 13.61 -2.76
CA SER A 29 27.74 13.64 -3.12
C SER A 29 28.32 15.03 -3.39
N ALA A 30 27.49 16.08 -3.47
CA ALA A 30 27.92 17.46 -3.59
C ALA A 30 27.55 18.19 -2.29
N GLU A 31 28.53 18.54 -1.46
CA GLU A 31 28.43 19.03 -0.07
C GLU A 31 27.75 20.42 0.09
N LEU A 32 26.79 20.77 -0.76
CA LEU A 32 26.08 22.03 -0.77
C LEU A 32 24.59 21.77 -1.01
N THR A 33 23.78 22.30 -0.08
CA THR A 33 22.36 22.65 -0.20
C THR A 33 21.33 21.65 0.40
N VAL A 34 21.07 21.82 1.71
CA VAL A 34 19.91 21.20 2.41
C VAL A 34 18.59 21.80 1.91
N GLU A 35 18.57 23.08 1.50
CA GLU A 35 17.36 23.81 1.07
C GLU A 35 16.67 23.25 -0.21
N PRO A 36 17.35 22.96 -1.33
CA PRO A 36 16.74 22.42 -2.55
C PRO A 36 16.21 21.00 -2.41
N SER A 37 16.75 20.21 -1.47
CA SER A 37 16.32 18.83 -1.24
C SER A 37 14.88 18.74 -0.73
N LEU A 38 14.47 19.69 0.12
CA LEU A 38 13.13 19.74 0.69
C LEU A 38 12.09 20.21 -0.35
N TYR A 39 12.43 21.22 -1.15
CA TYR A 39 11.55 21.67 -2.25
C TYR A 39 11.37 20.59 -3.30
N LEU A 40 12.43 19.84 -3.62
CA LEU A 40 12.34 18.74 -4.58
C LEU A 40 11.52 17.57 -4.04
N SER A 41 11.69 17.19 -2.78
CA SER A 41 10.88 16.15 -2.12
C SER A 41 9.40 16.53 -2.11
N ARG A 42 9.08 17.79 -1.77
CA ARG A 42 7.70 18.32 -1.81
C ARG A 42 7.13 18.35 -3.23
N ALA A 43 7.91 18.80 -4.21
CA ALA A 43 7.49 18.80 -5.62
C ALA A 43 7.25 17.37 -6.13
N SER A 44 8.11 16.43 -5.78
CA SER A 44 7.96 15.00 -6.08
C SER A 44 6.69 14.42 -5.46
N SER A 45 6.45 14.68 -4.18
CA SER A 45 5.23 14.25 -3.46
C SER A 45 3.96 14.74 -4.14
N ILE A 46 3.92 16.02 -4.56
CA ILE A 46 2.78 16.58 -5.30
C ILE A 46 2.57 15.87 -6.64
N VAL A 47 3.64 15.64 -7.41
CA VAL A 47 3.56 14.94 -8.70
C VAL A 47 3.05 13.50 -8.52
N MET A 48 3.54 12.80 -7.49
CA MET A 48 3.11 11.44 -7.16
C MET A 48 1.65 11.38 -6.71
N LEU A 49 1.20 12.36 -5.92
CA LEU A 49 -0.20 12.49 -5.50
C LEU A 49 -1.12 12.70 -6.72
N VAL A 50 -0.72 13.57 -7.65
CA VAL A 50 -1.47 13.79 -8.91
C VAL A 50 -1.50 12.53 -9.76
N ALA A 51 -0.37 11.82 -9.89
CA ALA A 51 -0.32 10.54 -10.60
C ALA A 51 -1.22 9.48 -9.94
N TYR A 52 -1.27 9.44 -8.61
CA TYR A 52 -2.16 8.56 -7.86
C TYR A 52 -3.64 8.89 -8.08
N PHE A 53 -4.04 10.17 -8.06
CA PHE A 53 -5.41 10.55 -8.38
C PHE A 53 -5.79 10.19 -9.82
N ALA A 54 -4.88 10.37 -10.77
CA ALA A 54 -5.09 9.92 -12.15
C ALA A 54 -5.23 8.39 -12.23
N TYR A 55 -4.45 7.63 -11.45
CA TYR A 55 -4.58 6.19 -11.30
C TYR A 55 -5.94 5.78 -10.70
N LEU A 56 -6.39 6.46 -9.64
CA LEU A 56 -7.71 6.21 -9.04
C LEU A 56 -8.85 6.49 -10.04
N ILE A 57 -8.76 7.57 -10.82
CA ILE A 57 -9.74 7.86 -11.89
C ILE A 57 -9.72 6.75 -12.95
N PHE A 58 -8.53 6.30 -13.33
CA PHE A 58 -8.35 5.20 -14.26
C PHE A 58 -9.01 3.90 -13.77
N GLN A 59 -8.77 3.56 -12.50
CA GLN A 59 -9.27 2.35 -11.86
C GLN A 59 -10.79 2.40 -11.62
N LEU A 60 -11.30 3.51 -11.08
CA LEU A 60 -12.70 3.64 -10.66
C LEU A 60 -13.65 3.99 -11.80
N TRP A 61 -13.18 4.64 -12.86
CA TRP A 61 -14.05 5.15 -13.91
C TRP A 61 -13.71 4.61 -15.29
N THR A 62 -12.49 4.83 -15.78
CA THR A 62 -12.18 4.57 -17.20
C THR A 62 -12.02 3.09 -17.52
N HIS A 63 -11.52 2.28 -16.57
CA HIS A 63 -11.31 0.84 -16.75
C HIS A 63 -11.97 0.01 -15.64
N ARG A 64 -13.05 0.54 -15.03
CA ARG A 64 -13.85 -0.13 -14.01
C ARG A 64 -14.23 -1.56 -14.42
N GLN A 65 -14.58 -1.78 -15.69
CA GLN A 65 -14.98 -3.09 -16.21
C GLN A 65 -13.86 -4.14 -16.22
N LEU A 66 -12.57 -3.77 -16.26
CA LEU A 66 -11.49 -4.74 -16.10
C LEU A 66 -11.37 -5.20 -14.63
N PHE A 67 -11.66 -4.32 -13.67
CA PHE A 67 -11.56 -4.61 -12.24
C PHE A 67 -12.85 -5.22 -11.65
N GLU A 68 -14.03 -4.85 -12.16
CA GLU A 68 -15.33 -5.43 -11.75
C GLU A 68 -15.57 -6.84 -12.33
N ALA A 69 -15.05 -7.14 -13.53
CA ALA A 69 -15.17 -8.48 -14.11
C ALA A 69 -14.41 -9.56 -13.31
N GLU A 70 -13.54 -9.15 -12.39
CA GLU A 70 -12.81 -10.01 -11.46
C GLU A 70 -13.65 -10.38 -10.22
N ASP A 71 -14.64 -9.54 -9.87
CA ASP A 71 -15.61 -9.77 -8.78
C ASP A 71 -16.82 -10.61 -9.27
N GLU A 72 -17.24 -10.42 -10.52
CA GLU A 72 -18.43 -11.10 -11.08
C GLU A 72 -18.11 -12.33 -11.95
N GLY A 73 -16.85 -12.57 -12.31
CA GLY A 73 -16.47 -13.48 -13.39
C GLY A 73 -16.50 -14.98 -13.11
N GLU A 74 -16.27 -15.47 -11.89
CA GLU A 74 -16.11 -16.91 -11.62
C GLU A 74 -16.70 -17.35 -10.27
N GLY A 75 -17.94 -16.91 -10.02
CA GLY A 75 -18.77 -17.32 -8.87
C GLY A 75 -19.47 -18.67 -9.01
N GLU A 76 -19.27 -19.43 -10.09
CA GLU A 76 -19.81 -20.81 -10.21
C GLU A 76 -18.88 -21.82 -9.51
N ASN A 77 -18.79 -21.72 -8.19
CA ASN A 77 -18.91 -22.84 -7.27
C ASN A 77 -18.55 -22.39 -5.84
N ASN A 78 -19.59 -22.22 -5.04
CA ASN A 78 -19.59 -22.54 -3.61
C ASN A 78 -19.07 -21.48 -2.63
N GLU A 79 -19.52 -20.23 -2.74
CA GLU A 79 -19.49 -19.31 -1.60
C GLU A 79 -20.91 -18.76 -1.39
N ALA A 80 -21.47 -19.07 -0.22
CA ALA A 80 -22.76 -18.58 0.23
C ALA A 80 -22.82 -17.07 0.03
N GLU A 81 -23.96 -16.59 -0.45
CA GLU A 81 -24.33 -15.18 -0.51
C GLU A 81 -23.78 -14.43 0.73
N GLU A 82 -22.69 -13.66 0.55
CA GLU A 82 -22.27 -12.68 1.53
C GLU A 82 -23.27 -11.52 1.46
N GLU A 83 -24.48 -11.76 1.95
CA GLU A 83 -25.39 -10.68 2.29
C GLU A 83 -24.65 -9.75 3.26
N ALA A 84 -24.60 -8.46 2.95
CA ALA A 84 -23.96 -7.47 3.81
C ALA A 84 -24.59 -7.52 5.22
N VAL A 85 -23.95 -8.25 6.13
CA VAL A 85 -24.44 -8.50 7.50
C VAL A 85 -24.52 -7.20 8.31
N ILE A 86 -23.86 -6.13 7.84
CA ILE A 86 -23.75 -4.85 8.52
C ILE A 86 -24.34 -3.71 7.68
N GLY A 87 -25.38 -3.06 8.21
CA GLY A 87 -25.95 -1.85 7.60
C GLY A 87 -24.93 -0.69 7.60
N PHE A 88 -25.05 0.23 6.65
CA PHE A 88 -24.12 1.35 6.43
C PHE A 88 -23.65 2.06 7.71
N TRP A 89 -24.58 2.41 8.59
CA TRP A 89 -24.29 3.09 9.86
C TRP A 89 -23.50 2.23 10.85
N SER A 90 -23.75 0.92 10.88
CA SER A 90 -22.98 -0.01 11.69
C SER A 90 -21.58 -0.23 11.14
N GLY A 91 -21.43 -0.27 9.81
CA GLY A 91 -20.12 -0.34 9.14
C GLY A 91 -19.29 0.92 9.41
N PHE A 92 -19.90 2.10 9.32
CA PHE A 92 -19.23 3.36 9.65
C PHE A 92 -18.79 3.40 11.12
N ALA A 93 -19.64 2.96 12.05
CA ALA A 93 -19.30 2.90 13.47
C ALA A 93 -18.13 1.94 13.75
N TRP A 94 -18.14 0.75 13.13
CA TRP A 94 -17.04 -0.20 13.23
C TRP A 94 -15.74 0.33 12.62
N LEU A 95 -15.81 0.98 11.46
CA LEU A 95 -14.64 1.58 10.82
C LEU A 95 -14.00 2.65 11.72
N ALA A 96 -14.82 3.55 12.27
CA ALA A 96 -14.34 4.59 13.17
C ALA A 96 -13.77 3.99 14.46
N GLY A 97 -14.46 3.01 15.05
CA GLY A 97 -14.02 2.33 16.28
C GLY A 97 -12.70 1.60 16.11
N MET A 98 -12.54 0.83 15.02
CA MET A 98 -11.29 0.13 14.72
C MET A 98 -10.16 1.10 14.40
N THR A 99 -10.43 2.19 13.69
CA THR A 99 -9.42 3.23 13.42
C THR A 99 -8.87 3.82 14.72
N VAL A 100 -9.74 4.18 15.67
CA VAL A 100 -9.31 4.69 16.98
C VAL A 100 -8.53 3.62 17.76
N PHE A 101 -9.01 2.38 17.74
CA PHE A 101 -8.34 1.29 18.44
C PHE A 101 -6.93 1.01 17.88
N ILE A 102 -6.77 0.98 16.55
CA ILE A 102 -5.48 0.84 15.88
C ILE A 102 -4.57 2.02 16.19
N ALA A 103 -5.09 3.25 16.24
CA ALA A 103 -4.28 4.43 16.60
C ALA A 103 -3.67 4.30 18.00
N LEU A 104 -4.45 3.85 18.99
CA LEU A 104 -3.96 3.60 20.35
C LEU A 104 -2.92 2.48 20.40
N LEU A 105 -3.14 1.39 19.65
CA LEU A 105 -2.17 0.30 19.56
C LEU A 105 -0.89 0.73 18.84
N SER A 106 -0.99 1.62 17.85
CA SER A 106 0.16 2.12 17.09
C SER A 106 1.13 2.88 17.99
N GLU A 107 0.63 3.75 18.87
CA GLU A 107 1.48 4.42 19.88
C GLU A 107 2.21 3.40 20.76
N TYR A 108 1.47 2.42 21.29
CA TYR A 108 2.08 1.36 22.11
C TYR A 108 3.12 0.54 21.36
N VAL A 109 2.88 0.24 20.08
CA VAL A 109 3.82 -0.50 19.22
C VAL A 109 5.07 0.33 18.97
N VAL A 110 4.97 1.64 18.73
CA VAL A 110 6.13 2.52 18.54
C VAL A 110 6.99 2.56 19.81
N ASP A 111 6.38 2.73 20.99
CA ASP A 111 7.10 2.70 22.26
C ASP A 111 7.79 1.34 22.49
N THR A 112 7.08 0.25 22.19
CA THR A 112 7.62 -1.11 22.32
C THR A 112 8.77 -1.38 21.34
N ILE A 113 8.78 -0.75 20.17
CA ILE A 113 9.88 -0.88 19.19
C ILE A 113 11.17 -0.27 19.76
N GLU A 114 11.07 0.85 20.47
CA GLU A 114 12.22 1.51 21.09
C GLU A 114 12.81 0.63 22.21
N ASP A 115 11.96 0.11 23.10
CA ASP A 115 12.37 -0.84 24.14
C ASP A 115 12.94 -2.15 23.56
N ALA A 116 12.35 -2.67 22.48
CA ALA A 116 12.81 -3.86 21.79
C ALA A 116 14.16 -3.63 21.09
N SER A 117 14.39 -2.42 20.56
CA SER A 117 15.66 -2.02 19.96
C SER A 117 16.80 -2.14 20.99
N ASP A 118 16.59 -1.60 22.19
CA ASP A 118 17.55 -1.64 23.28
C ASP A 118 17.77 -3.06 23.84
N SER A 119 16.70 -3.84 23.98
CA SER A 119 16.81 -5.21 24.52
C SER A 119 17.42 -6.21 23.54
N TRP A 120 17.07 -6.13 22.25
CA TRP A 120 17.49 -7.12 21.25
C TRP A 120 18.76 -6.68 20.51
N GLY A 121 19.22 -5.45 20.72
CA GLY A 121 20.39 -4.89 20.04
C GLY A 121 20.18 -4.68 18.53
N LEU A 122 18.92 -4.64 18.09
CA LEU A 122 18.55 -4.34 16.71
C LEU A 122 18.27 -2.85 16.57
N SER A 123 18.52 -2.25 15.41
CA SER A 123 18.21 -0.83 15.21
C SER A 123 16.71 -0.59 15.10
N VAL A 124 16.23 0.53 15.64
CA VAL A 124 14.85 1.03 15.45
C VAL A 124 14.49 1.04 13.96
N SER A 125 15.41 1.49 13.09
CA SER A 125 15.19 1.49 11.64
C SER A 125 14.97 0.08 11.07
N PHE A 126 15.66 -0.94 11.55
CA PHE A 126 15.45 -2.32 11.09
C PHE A 126 14.06 -2.83 11.50
N LEU A 127 13.68 -2.62 12.77
CA LEU A 127 12.36 -3.03 13.26
C LEU A 127 11.23 -2.30 12.52
N SER A 128 11.37 -0.99 12.29
CA SER A 128 10.33 -0.18 11.64
C SER A 128 10.23 -0.41 10.13
N ILE A 129 11.34 -0.66 9.42
CA ILE A 129 11.34 -0.83 7.96
C ILE A 129 11.06 -2.28 7.55
N ILE A 130 11.46 -3.27 8.36
CA ILE A 130 11.32 -4.69 8.01
C ILE A 130 10.21 -5.36 8.80
N LEU A 131 10.23 -5.26 10.13
CA LEU A 131 9.31 -6.03 10.98
C LEU A 131 7.87 -5.47 10.90
N LEU A 132 7.73 -4.14 10.99
CA LEU A 132 6.43 -3.48 11.05
C LEU A 132 5.60 -3.70 9.78
N PRO A 133 6.13 -3.58 8.54
CA PRO A 133 5.35 -3.84 7.33
C PRO A 133 4.96 -5.31 7.16
N ILE A 134 5.78 -6.26 7.65
CA ILE A 134 5.43 -7.68 7.62
C ILE A 134 4.18 -7.93 8.47
N VAL A 135 4.15 -7.39 9.69
CA VAL A 135 2.99 -7.56 10.60
C VAL A 135 1.78 -6.77 10.10
N GLY A 136 1.98 -5.51 9.68
CA GLY A 136 0.92 -4.63 9.19
C GLY A 136 0.20 -5.18 7.95
N ASN A 137 0.95 -5.82 7.04
CA ASN A 137 0.40 -6.39 5.82
C ASN A 137 0.17 -7.92 5.92
N ALA A 138 0.28 -8.51 7.11
CA ALA A 138 0.18 -9.97 7.29
C ALA A 138 -1.21 -10.51 6.91
N ALA A 139 -2.27 -9.79 7.29
CA ALA A 139 -3.65 -10.18 6.99
C ALA A 139 -3.93 -10.20 5.47
N GLU A 140 -3.44 -9.19 4.75
CA GLU A 140 -3.55 -9.09 3.29
C GLU A 140 -2.78 -10.22 2.59
N HIS A 141 -1.53 -10.49 3.01
CA HIS A 141 -0.73 -11.58 2.47
C HIS A 141 -1.36 -12.95 2.76
N ALA A 142 -1.89 -13.16 3.97
CA ALA A 142 -2.59 -14.39 4.32
C ALA A 142 -3.85 -14.58 3.45
N GLY A 143 -4.62 -13.51 3.23
CA GLY A 143 -5.77 -13.51 2.32
C GLY A 143 -5.37 -13.90 0.89
N ALA A 144 -4.34 -13.26 0.35
CA ALA A 144 -3.81 -13.57 -0.98
C ALA A 144 -3.39 -15.06 -1.10
N ILE A 145 -2.68 -15.59 -0.10
CA ILE A 145 -2.28 -17.00 -0.05
C ILE A 145 -3.52 -17.92 -0.01
N ILE A 146 -4.53 -17.60 0.80
CA ILE A 146 -5.78 -18.38 0.89
C ILE A 146 -6.51 -18.39 -0.47
N PHE A 147 -6.61 -17.26 -1.15
CA PHE A 147 -7.23 -17.17 -2.47
C PHE A 147 -6.41 -17.92 -3.53
N ALA A 148 -5.08 -17.87 -3.46
CA ALA A 148 -4.20 -18.67 -4.31
C ALA A 148 -4.40 -20.19 -4.10
N PHE A 149 -4.54 -20.65 -2.85
CA PHE A 149 -4.86 -22.05 -2.55
C PHE A 149 -6.23 -22.48 -3.06
N LYS A 150 -7.19 -21.56 -3.17
CA LYS A 150 -8.50 -21.76 -3.80
C LYS A 150 -8.45 -21.70 -5.33
N ASN A 151 -7.27 -21.66 -5.94
CA ASN A 151 -7.06 -21.49 -7.38
C ASN A 151 -7.62 -20.17 -7.94
N LYS A 152 -7.85 -19.17 -7.09
CA LYS A 152 -8.30 -17.81 -7.44
C LYS A 152 -7.07 -16.89 -7.58
N LEU A 153 -6.20 -17.19 -8.55
CA LEU A 153 -4.93 -16.49 -8.72
C LEU A 153 -5.09 -15.02 -9.13
N ASP A 154 -6.14 -14.70 -9.86
CA ASP A 154 -6.44 -13.32 -10.29
C ASP A 154 -6.76 -12.43 -9.06
N ILE A 155 -7.61 -12.89 -8.13
CA ILE A 155 -7.88 -12.20 -6.85
C ILE A 155 -6.61 -12.07 -6.00
N SER A 156 -5.80 -13.13 -5.92
CA SER A 156 -4.52 -13.08 -5.19
C SER A 156 -3.56 -12.03 -5.78
N LEU A 157 -3.49 -11.92 -7.11
CA LEU A 157 -2.68 -10.93 -7.80
C LEU A 157 -3.26 -9.53 -7.63
N GLY A 158 -4.58 -9.37 -7.67
CA GLY A 158 -5.29 -8.12 -7.41
C GLY A 158 -4.95 -7.54 -6.03
N VAL A 159 -5.01 -8.37 -4.98
CA VAL A 159 -4.64 -7.98 -3.61
C VAL A 159 -3.17 -7.56 -3.53
N ALA A 160 -2.25 -8.38 -4.06
CA ALA A 160 -0.82 -8.12 -3.99
C ALA A 160 -0.39 -6.87 -4.79
N LEU A 161 -0.94 -6.69 -5.99
CA LEU A 161 -0.64 -5.57 -6.88
C LEU A 161 -1.30 -4.28 -6.39
N GLY A 162 -2.51 -4.35 -5.82
CA GLY A 162 -3.20 -3.22 -5.21
C GLY A 162 -2.42 -2.65 -4.03
N SER A 163 -2.03 -3.50 -3.08
CA SER A 163 -1.22 -3.11 -1.91
C SER A 163 0.14 -2.52 -2.34
N SER A 164 0.81 -3.14 -3.32
CA SER A 164 2.07 -2.63 -3.89
C SER A 164 1.91 -1.26 -4.55
N THR A 165 0.82 -1.04 -5.26
CA THR A 165 0.55 0.24 -5.94
C THR A 165 0.23 1.33 -4.92
N GLN A 166 -0.57 1.02 -3.89
CA GLN A 166 -0.87 1.96 -2.81
C GLN A 166 0.40 2.37 -2.07
N ILE A 167 1.25 1.40 -1.70
CA ILE A 167 2.53 1.70 -1.05
C ILE A 167 3.43 2.54 -1.96
N ALA A 168 3.55 2.16 -3.23
CA ALA A 168 4.39 2.87 -4.19
C ALA A 168 3.94 4.32 -4.37
N TYR A 169 2.66 4.57 -4.67
CA TYR A 169 2.21 5.91 -5.05
C TYR A 169 1.87 6.83 -3.87
N PHE A 170 1.44 6.28 -2.73
CA PHE A 170 0.91 7.06 -1.61
C PHE A 170 1.85 7.13 -0.39
N LEU A 171 2.54 6.04 -0.04
CA LEU A 171 3.27 5.96 1.23
C LEU A 171 4.73 6.44 1.15
N ILE A 172 5.42 6.30 0.02
CA ILE A 172 6.88 6.54 -0.06
C ILE A 172 7.28 8.04 -0.03
N PHE A 173 6.35 8.97 -0.27
CA PHE A 173 6.66 10.42 -0.34
C PHE A 173 5.84 11.29 0.61
N ASN A 174 5.27 10.73 1.69
CA ASN A 174 4.80 11.50 2.84
C ASN A 174 5.88 11.51 3.93
#